data_AF-A0AAP0LRS4-F1
#
_entry.id   AF-A0AAP0LRS4-F1
#
_cell.length_a   1.000
_cell.length_b   1.000
_cell.length_c   1.000
_cell.angle_alpha   90.00
_cell.angle_beta   90.00
_cell.angle_gamma   90.00
#
_symmetry.space_group_name_H-M   'P 1'
#
loop_
_entity.id
_entity.type
_entity.pdbx_description
1 polymer ?
#
loop_
_entity_poly.entity_id
_entity_poly.type
_entity_poly.pdbx_seq_one_letter_code
_entity_poly.pdbx_strand_id
1 'polypeptide(L)'
;MRLLVHSGCFNKTKVRSIRAHSFFYSAHQRKPYCLSPTVSVFVDPFFVAPFQSLSSWFKGTELTLWGTVHGIKFWEFLNQNPGINQRFNEAMASDSEIMTSFVVKAECKQIFEGLGSLVDVGGGNGSFSRIISEAFPGIKCTVLDLPHVVANLPETDNLKYIAGDEDGLKILKKRREAIASNGERGKVIIIDIVINAREEEHD
;
A
#
# COMPACT_ATOMS: atom_id res chain seq x y z
N MET A 1 -26.60 -2.46 14.34
CA MET A 1 -25.78 -3.63 14.74
C MET A 1 -26.20 -4.97 14.13
N ARG A 2 -27.50 -5.29 13.95
CA ARG A 2 -27.90 -6.62 13.41
C ARG A 2 -27.31 -6.94 12.03
N LEU A 3 -27.26 -5.95 11.13
CA LEU A 3 -26.63 -6.08 9.81
C LEU A 3 -25.14 -6.43 9.93
N LEU A 4 -24.41 -5.76 10.83
CA LEU A 4 -22.98 -6.00 11.05
C LEU A 4 -22.69 -7.35 11.73
N VAL A 5 -23.64 -7.88 12.51
CA VAL A 5 -23.57 -9.26 13.03
C VAL A 5 -23.80 -10.26 11.91
N HIS A 6 -24.82 -10.01 11.08
CA HIS A 6 -25.13 -10.86 9.93
C HIS A 6 -23.98 -10.89 8.91
N SER A 7 -23.28 -9.77 8.72
CA SER A 7 -22.10 -9.68 7.85
C SER A 7 -20.81 -10.22 8.48
N GLY A 8 -20.88 -10.81 9.68
CA GLY A 8 -19.72 -11.40 10.36
C GLY A 8 -18.76 -10.42 11.02
N CYS A 9 -19.04 -9.11 11.01
CA CYS A 9 -18.20 -8.11 11.67
C CYS A 9 -18.35 -8.12 13.21
N PHE A 10 -19.42 -8.73 13.74
CA PHE A 10 -19.69 -8.82 15.17
C PHE A 10 -20.26 -10.18 15.53
N ASN A 11 -19.89 -10.68 16.71
CA ASN A 11 -20.58 -11.82 17.31
C ASN A 11 -21.59 -11.35 18.36
N LYS A 12 -22.71 -12.07 18.41
CA LYS A 12 -23.76 -11.86 19.41
C LYS A 12 -23.49 -12.76 20.61
N THR A 13 -23.23 -12.17 21.78
CA THR A 13 -22.89 -12.91 22.99
C THR A 13 -23.84 -12.51 24.12
N LYS A 14 -24.35 -13.49 24.87
CA LYS A 14 -25.26 -13.22 25.99
C LYS A 14 -24.43 -13.09 27.27
N VAL A 15 -24.41 -11.91 27.89
CA VAL A 15 -23.69 -11.70 29.16
C VAL A 15 -24.70 -11.28 30.22
N ARG A 16 -24.87 -12.11 31.27
CA ARG A 16 -25.70 -11.82 32.47
C ARG A 16 -27.02 -11.10 32.16
N SER A 17 -27.92 -11.81 31.47
CA SER A 17 -29.27 -11.38 31.03
C SER A 17 -29.36 -10.17 30.07
N ILE A 18 -28.28 -9.43 29.84
CA ILE A 18 -28.21 -8.33 28.86
C ILE A 18 -27.62 -8.87 27.55
N ARG A 19 -28.27 -8.56 26.42
CA ARG A 19 -27.72 -8.88 25.10
C ARG A 19 -26.53 -7.95 24.83
N ALA A 20 -25.32 -8.47 24.91
CA ALA A 20 -24.12 -7.76 24.53
C ALA A 20 -23.74 -8.11 23.08
N HIS A 21 -23.11 -7.17 22.37
CA HIS A 21 -22.49 -7.42 21.08
C HIS A 21 -20.99 -7.30 21.29
N SER A 22 -20.23 -8.35 20.99
CA SER A 22 -18.77 -8.33 21.05
C SER A 22 -18.22 -8.08 19.64
N PHE A 23 -17.31 -7.12 19.52
CA PHE A 23 -16.66 -6.73 18.28
C PHE A 23 -15.84 -7.91 17.70
N PHE A 24 -16.00 -8.20 16.41
CA PHE A 24 -15.01 -8.95 15.63
C PHE A 24 -14.58 -8.08 14.44
N TYR A 25 -13.94 -6.98 14.78
CA TYR A 25 -12.92 -6.36 13.97
C TYR A 25 -11.71 -6.28 14.90
N SER A 26 -10.52 -6.46 14.36
CA SER A 26 -9.25 -6.47 15.10
C SER A 26 -8.99 -5.13 15.81
N ALA A 27 -9.69 -4.86 16.91
CA ALA A 27 -9.58 -3.63 17.69
C ALA A 27 -9.41 -3.89 19.19
N HIS A 28 -9.46 -5.15 19.65
CA HIS A 28 -9.33 -5.47 21.09
C HIS A 28 -8.38 -6.61 21.46
N GLN A 29 -7.56 -7.05 20.51
CA GLN A 29 -6.26 -7.61 20.80
C GLN A 29 -5.31 -6.91 19.83
N ARG A 30 -4.13 -6.47 20.28
CA ARG A 30 -3.05 -6.02 19.41
C ARG A 30 -2.62 -7.19 18.50
N LYS A 31 -3.43 -7.52 17.50
CA LYS A 31 -2.96 -8.27 16.34
C LYS A 31 -2.17 -7.29 15.50
N PRO A 32 -1.01 -7.68 14.93
CA PRO A 32 -0.05 -6.75 14.33
C PRO A 32 -0.53 -6.04 13.05
N TYR A 33 -1.82 -6.13 12.69
CA TYR A 33 -2.36 -5.67 11.41
C TYR A 33 -3.74 -5.03 11.59
N CYS A 34 -3.92 -3.79 11.13
CA CYS A 34 -5.16 -3.04 11.26
C CYS A 34 -5.56 -2.35 9.95
N LEU A 35 -6.43 -2.97 9.16
CA LEU A 35 -6.93 -2.43 7.88
C LEU A 35 -7.93 -1.27 8.01
N SER A 36 -8.14 -0.72 9.22
CA SER A 36 -9.09 0.38 9.42
C SER A 36 -8.76 1.62 8.57
N PRO A 37 -7.49 2.06 8.43
CA PRO A 37 -7.14 3.18 7.56
C PRO A 37 -7.49 2.90 6.09
N THR A 38 -7.18 1.69 5.62
CA THR A 38 -7.50 1.21 4.28
C THR A 38 -9.00 1.28 4.01
N VAL A 39 -9.82 0.69 4.89
CA VAL A 39 -11.29 0.74 4.76
C VAL A 39 -11.79 2.19 4.72
N SER A 40 -11.24 3.06 5.56
CA SER A 40 -11.69 4.45 5.67
C SER A 40 -11.46 5.25 4.38
N VAL A 41 -10.35 4.98 3.66
CA VAL A 41 -10.06 5.61 2.37
C VAL A 41 -10.96 5.07 1.27
N PHE A 42 -11.13 3.75 1.18
CA PHE A 42 -11.92 3.15 0.09
C PHE A 42 -13.43 3.40 0.19
N VAL A 43 -13.94 3.80 1.35
CA VAL A 43 -15.35 4.24 1.52
C VAL A 43 -15.53 5.75 1.51
N ASP A 44 -14.45 6.52 1.40
CA ASP A 44 -14.51 7.97 1.33
C ASP A 44 -15.17 8.41 0.00
N PRO A 45 -16.10 9.38 0.01
CA PRO A 45 -16.81 9.81 -1.19
C PRO A 45 -15.90 10.19 -2.36
N PHE A 46 -14.71 10.76 -2.11
CA PHE A 46 -13.77 11.11 -3.18
C PHE A 46 -13.28 9.87 -3.95
N PHE A 47 -13.12 8.74 -3.26
CA PHE A 47 -12.63 7.48 -3.83
C PHE A 47 -13.77 6.61 -4.37
N VAL A 48 -14.98 6.73 -3.82
CA VAL A 48 -16.16 5.99 -4.28
C VAL A 48 -16.82 6.62 -5.51
N ALA A 49 -16.85 7.96 -5.61
CA ALA A 49 -17.52 8.67 -6.70
C ALA A 49 -17.06 8.27 -8.12
N PRO A 50 -15.76 8.01 -8.40
CA PRO A 50 -15.30 7.50 -9.68
C PRO A 50 -16.09 6.29 -10.19
N PHE A 51 -16.42 5.33 -9.31
CA PHE A 51 -17.11 4.08 -9.69
C PHE A 51 -18.56 4.29 -10.17
N GLN A 52 -19.18 5.44 -9.86
CA GLN A 52 -20.52 5.79 -10.36
C GLN A 52 -20.50 6.32 -11.81
N SER A 53 -19.33 6.67 -12.32
CA SER A 53 -19.16 7.31 -13.63
C SER A 53 -18.50 6.40 -14.68
N LEU A 54 -18.48 5.08 -14.45
CA LEU A 54 -17.88 4.11 -15.36
C LEU A 54 -18.41 4.24 -16.80
N SER A 55 -19.73 4.35 -16.97
CA SER A 55 -20.31 4.51 -18.32
C SER A 55 -19.88 5.81 -19.00
N SER A 56 -19.71 6.89 -18.24
CA SER A 56 -19.29 8.18 -18.79
C SER A 56 -17.82 8.12 -19.20
N TRP A 57 -16.98 7.50 -18.37
CA TRP A 57 -15.57 7.29 -18.67
C TRP A 57 -15.36 6.43 -19.92
N PHE A 58 -16.06 5.31 -20.07
CA PHE A 58 -15.95 4.45 -21.27
C PHE A 58 -16.31 5.17 -22.58
N LYS A 59 -17.14 6.22 -22.52
CA LYS A 59 -17.55 7.02 -23.69
C LYS A 59 -16.71 8.28 -23.86
N GLY A 60 -15.90 8.62 -22.86
CA GLY A 60 -15.10 9.83 -22.83
C GLY A 60 -13.70 9.64 -23.44
N THR A 61 -12.92 10.71 -23.40
CA THR A 61 -11.52 10.75 -23.85
C THR A 61 -10.52 10.74 -22.70
N GLU A 62 -10.99 10.87 -21.46
CA GLU A 62 -10.14 10.91 -20.27
C GLU A 62 -9.46 9.57 -20.02
N LEU A 63 -8.16 9.61 -19.75
CA LEU A 63 -7.35 8.39 -19.58
C LEU A 63 -7.75 7.60 -18.33
N THR A 64 -8.22 8.28 -17.28
CA THR A 64 -8.53 7.65 -16.00
C THR A 64 -9.95 7.97 -15.55
N LEU A 65 -10.55 7.03 -14.83
CA LEU A 65 -11.84 7.22 -14.18
C LEU A 65 -11.79 8.37 -13.17
N TRP A 66 -10.66 8.53 -12.48
CA TRP A 66 -10.42 9.64 -11.55
C TRP A 66 -10.49 11.00 -12.27
N GLY A 67 -9.73 11.16 -13.35
CA GLY A 67 -9.72 12.40 -14.15
C GLY A 67 -11.10 12.72 -14.73
N THR A 68 -11.86 11.70 -15.13
CA THR A 68 -13.24 11.86 -15.62
C THR A 68 -14.17 12.51 -14.59
N VAL A 69 -14.02 12.17 -13.31
CA VAL A 69 -14.93 12.65 -12.25
C VAL A 69 -14.42 13.93 -11.59
N HIS A 70 -13.11 14.02 -11.36
CA HIS A 70 -12.53 15.09 -10.54
C HIS A 70 -11.84 16.18 -11.37
N GLY A 71 -11.60 15.95 -12.66
CA GLY A 71 -10.99 16.94 -13.57
C GLY A 71 -9.52 17.28 -13.27
N ILE A 72 -8.88 16.54 -12.37
CA ILE A 72 -7.49 16.72 -11.94
C ILE A 72 -6.82 15.35 -11.81
N LYS A 73 -5.49 15.29 -11.96
CA LYS A 73 -4.74 14.04 -11.76
C LYS A 73 -4.77 13.62 -10.29
N PHE A 74 -4.77 12.31 -10.05
CA PHE A 74 -4.87 11.74 -8.71
C PHE A 74 -3.78 12.24 -7.75
N TRP A 75 -2.51 12.16 -8.16
CA TRP A 75 -1.38 12.59 -7.33
C TRP A 75 -1.35 14.11 -7.10
N GLU A 76 -1.81 14.88 -8.09
CA GLU A 76 -1.97 16.33 -7.96
C GLU A 76 -3.06 16.68 -6.95
N PHE A 77 -4.20 15.97 -6.99
CA PHE A 77 -5.26 16.11 -5.99
C PHE A 77 -4.76 15.82 -4.58
N LEU A 78 -4.00 14.73 -4.37
CA LEU A 78 -3.44 14.43 -3.05
C LEU A 78 -2.48 15.53 -2.59
N ASN A 79 -1.58 16.01 -3.46
CA ASN A 79 -0.67 17.11 -3.14
C ASN A 79 -1.43 18.38 -2.70
N GLN A 80 -2.55 18.71 -3.35
CA GLN A 80 -3.39 19.86 -2.99
C GLN A 80 -4.23 19.64 -1.73
N ASN A 81 -4.38 18.41 -1.25
CA ASN A 81 -5.23 18.04 -0.12
C ASN A 81 -4.45 17.25 0.95
N PRO A 82 -3.61 17.92 1.78
CA PRO A 82 -2.70 17.25 2.71
C PRO A 82 -3.38 16.28 3.69
N GLY A 83 -4.57 16.61 4.19
CA GLY A 83 -5.33 15.73 5.09
C GLY A 83 -5.87 14.46 4.39
N ILE A 84 -6.16 14.51 3.10
CA ILE A 84 -6.54 13.33 2.31
C ILE A 84 -5.30 12.52 1.95
N ASN A 85 -4.21 13.20 1.55
CA ASN A 85 -2.92 12.58 1.29
C ASN A 85 -2.40 11.80 2.50
N GLN A 86 -2.47 12.37 3.70
CA GLN A 86 -2.06 11.68 4.92
C GLN A 86 -2.87 10.39 5.13
N ARG A 87 -4.21 10.46 5.03
CA ARG A 87 -5.07 9.27 5.17
C ARG A 87 -4.77 8.20 4.10
N PHE A 88 -4.52 8.63 2.87
CA PHE A 88 -4.12 7.74 1.77
C PHE A 88 -2.79 7.04 2.08
N ASN A 89 -1.78 7.78 2.53
CA ASN A 89 -0.48 7.23 2.90
C ASN A 89 -0.59 6.27 4.10
N GLU A 90 -1.42 6.57 5.10
CA GLU A 90 -1.71 5.67 6.22
C GLU A 90 -2.41 4.37 5.76
N ALA A 91 -3.33 4.46 4.80
CA ALA A 91 -3.98 3.31 4.19
C ALA A 91 -2.98 2.40 3.46
N MET A 92 -2.06 2.98 2.68
CA MET A 92 -1.00 2.23 1.98
C MET A 92 0.04 1.65 2.95
N ALA A 93 0.37 2.37 4.02
CA ALA A 93 1.25 1.88 5.08
C ALA A 93 0.66 0.66 5.80
N SER A 94 -0.63 0.72 6.17
CA SER A 94 -1.31 -0.42 6.79
C SER A 94 -1.29 -1.68 5.92
N ASP A 95 -1.41 -1.54 4.61
CA ASP A 95 -1.36 -2.66 3.67
C ASP A 95 0.08 -3.21 3.54
N SER A 96 1.04 -2.28 3.40
CA SER A 96 2.48 -2.60 3.38
C SER A 96 2.92 -3.38 4.62
N GLU A 97 2.46 -3.03 5.82
CA GLU A 97 2.82 -3.73 7.07
C GLU A 97 2.36 -5.19 7.06
N ILE A 98 1.16 -5.46 6.53
CA ILE A 98 0.65 -6.83 6.36
C ILE A 98 1.55 -7.60 5.42
N MET A 99 1.77 -7.06 4.22
CA MET A 99 2.56 -7.71 3.18
C MET A 99 4.01 -7.94 3.65
N THR A 100 4.66 -6.93 4.21
CA THR A 100 6.06 -7.04 4.67
C THR A 100 6.21 -8.09 5.75
N SER A 101 5.20 -8.25 6.60
CA SER A 101 5.25 -9.29 7.61
C SER A 101 5.20 -10.70 7.04
N PHE A 102 4.50 -10.91 5.92
CA PHE A 102 4.60 -12.16 5.17
C PHE A 102 5.99 -12.32 4.59
N VAL A 103 6.53 -11.28 3.95
CA VAL A 103 7.88 -11.32 3.37
C VAL A 103 8.96 -11.65 4.41
N VAL A 104 8.88 -11.06 5.61
CA VAL A 104 9.87 -11.27 6.67
C VAL A 104 9.66 -12.59 7.41
N LYS A 105 8.43 -13.04 7.61
CA LYS A 105 8.11 -14.25 8.40
C LYS A 105 8.03 -15.53 7.56
N ALA A 106 7.52 -15.46 6.34
CA ALA A 106 7.26 -16.57 5.45
C ALA A 106 8.28 -16.55 4.30
N GLU A 107 9.33 -17.36 4.42
CA GLU A 107 10.21 -17.91 3.35
C GLU A 107 10.67 -17.01 2.18
N CYS A 108 10.52 -15.69 2.25
CA CYS A 108 11.02 -14.74 1.24
C CYS A 108 12.33 -14.08 1.66
N LYS A 109 12.95 -14.51 2.77
CA LYS A 109 14.22 -13.97 3.25
C LYS A 109 15.33 -14.11 2.21
N GLN A 110 15.34 -15.22 1.46
CA GLN A 110 16.29 -15.46 0.37
C GLN A 110 16.18 -14.41 -0.74
N ILE A 111 15.03 -13.72 -0.88
CA ILE A 111 14.89 -12.61 -1.81
C ILE A 111 15.74 -11.41 -1.37
N PHE A 112 16.06 -11.26 -0.08
CA PHE A 112 16.86 -10.14 0.43
C PHE A 112 18.30 -10.53 0.78
N GLU A 113 18.62 -11.82 0.80
CA GLU A 113 19.97 -12.31 1.03
C GLU A 113 20.96 -11.79 -0.02
N GLY A 114 22.14 -11.37 0.46
CA GLY A 114 23.23 -10.84 -0.38
C GLY A 114 23.02 -9.42 -0.90
N LEU A 115 21.89 -8.76 -0.62
CA LEU A 115 21.69 -7.35 -0.97
C LEU A 115 22.50 -6.45 -0.03
N GLY A 116 23.23 -5.49 -0.59
CA GLY A 116 23.85 -4.39 0.17
C GLY A 116 22.99 -3.12 0.21
N SER A 117 22.07 -2.98 -0.75
CA SER A 117 21.14 -1.85 -0.83
C SER A 117 19.81 -2.25 -1.49
N LEU A 118 18.77 -1.47 -1.21
CA LEU A 118 17.43 -1.62 -1.76
C LEU A 118 16.86 -0.22 -2.06
N VAL A 119 16.26 -0.06 -3.24
CA VAL A 119 15.50 1.14 -3.59
C VAL A 119 14.03 0.76 -3.73
N ASP A 120 13.18 1.38 -2.91
CA ASP A 120 11.74 1.19 -2.87
C ASP A 120 11.05 2.31 -3.68
N VAL A 121 10.68 1.97 -4.92
CA VAL A 121 10.18 2.94 -5.92
C VAL A 121 8.66 3.07 -5.81
N GLY A 122 8.20 4.24 -5.37
CA GLY A 122 6.82 4.44 -4.90
C GLY A 122 6.62 3.88 -3.49
N GLY A 123 7.65 3.91 -2.65
CA GLY A 123 7.66 3.32 -1.30
C GLY A 123 6.84 4.08 -0.26
N GLY A 124 6.15 5.15 -0.64
CA GLY A 124 5.27 5.93 0.23
C GLY A 124 6.02 6.56 1.40
N ASN A 125 5.47 6.41 2.59
CA ASN A 125 6.10 6.89 3.83
C ASN A 125 7.24 5.98 4.35
N GLY A 126 7.68 4.99 3.55
CA GLY A 126 8.78 4.10 3.89
C GLY A 126 8.43 2.97 4.85
N SER A 127 7.15 2.66 5.09
CA SER A 127 6.75 1.60 6.02
C SER A 127 7.33 0.23 5.65
N PHE A 128 7.32 -0.14 4.37
CA PHE A 128 7.96 -1.37 3.87
C PHE A 128 9.47 -1.33 4.12
N SER A 129 10.14 -0.30 3.62
CA SER A 129 11.59 -0.13 3.72
C SER A 129 12.11 -0.10 5.17
N ARG A 130 11.37 0.51 6.10
CA ARG A 130 11.70 0.52 7.53
C ARG A 130 11.74 -0.90 8.09
N ILE A 131 10.70 -1.69 7.87
CA ILE A 131 10.63 -3.08 8.35
C ILE A 131 11.74 -3.93 7.73
N ILE A 132 12.03 -3.76 6.44
CA ILE A 132 13.14 -4.46 5.78
C ILE A 132 14.49 -4.07 6.39
N SER A 133 14.74 -2.77 6.61
CA SER A 133 16.00 -2.30 7.21
C SER A 133 16.20 -2.82 8.65
N GLU A 134 15.11 -2.99 9.40
CA GLU A 134 15.14 -3.57 10.75
C GLU A 134 15.37 -5.10 10.72
N ALA A 135 14.75 -5.79 9.76
CA ALA A 135 14.89 -7.24 9.59
C ALA A 135 16.24 -7.65 8.98
N PHE A 136 16.86 -6.79 8.17
CA PHE A 136 18.11 -7.03 7.47
C PHE A 136 19.07 -5.83 7.64
N PRO A 137 19.74 -5.69 8.81
CA PRO A 137 20.55 -4.51 9.14
C PRO A 137 21.72 -4.22 8.18
N GLY A 138 22.11 -5.19 7.36
CA GLY A 138 23.13 -5.02 6.32
C GLY A 138 22.64 -4.34 5.03
N ILE A 139 21.32 -4.15 4.88
CA ILE A 139 20.71 -3.56 3.68
C ILE A 139 20.46 -2.07 3.93
N LYS A 140 21.07 -1.22 3.10
CA LYS A 140 20.75 0.22 3.06
C LYS A 140 19.52 0.44 2.20
N CYS A 141 18.44 0.91 2.81
CA CYS A 141 17.17 1.18 2.13
C CYS A 141 17.06 2.65 1.72
N THR A 142 16.57 2.89 0.51
CA THR A 142 16.23 4.21 0.00
C THR A 142 14.81 4.18 -0.54
N VAL A 143 13.95 5.03 -0.01
CA VAL A 143 12.59 5.23 -0.52
C VAL A 143 12.63 6.33 -1.57
N LEU A 144 12.10 6.07 -2.75
CA LEU A 144 11.97 7.04 -3.82
C LEU A 144 10.48 7.26 -4.09
N ASP A 145 9.96 8.46 -3.83
CA ASP A 145 8.55 8.81 -4.07
C ASP A 145 8.39 10.28 -4.45
N LEU A 146 7.16 10.74 -4.67
CA LEU A 146 6.85 12.12 -5.01
C LEU A 146 7.25 13.07 -3.87
N PRO A 147 7.59 14.34 -4.17
CA PRO A 147 8.17 15.24 -3.16
C PRO A 147 7.25 15.47 -1.96
N HIS A 148 5.93 15.55 -2.20
CA HIS A 148 4.93 15.76 -1.16
C HIS A 148 4.67 14.52 -0.29
N VAL A 149 5.13 13.33 -0.72
CA VAL A 149 4.99 12.08 0.03
C VAL A 149 6.17 11.91 0.99
N VAL A 150 7.40 12.19 0.50
CA VAL A 150 8.63 12.02 1.30
C VAL A 150 9.06 13.26 2.08
N ALA A 151 8.35 14.37 1.94
CA ALA A 151 8.67 15.61 2.66
C ALA A 151 8.69 15.39 4.18
N ASN A 152 9.79 15.79 4.82
CA ASN A 152 9.96 15.80 6.28
C ASN A 152 9.82 14.43 6.98
N LEU A 153 10.07 13.32 6.25
CA LEU A 153 10.10 12.00 6.88
C LEU A 153 11.40 11.79 7.68
N PRO A 154 11.33 11.08 8.82
CA PRO A 154 12.49 10.83 9.66
C PRO A 154 13.45 9.85 8.98
N GLU A 155 14.70 10.25 8.80
CA GLU A 155 15.76 9.39 8.28
C GLU A 155 16.48 8.63 9.39
N THR A 156 17.08 7.51 9.01
CA THR A 156 18.06 6.79 9.84
C THR A 156 19.36 6.57 9.04
N ASP A 157 20.34 5.90 9.64
CA ASP A 157 21.57 5.53 8.94
C ASP A 157 21.32 4.53 7.80
N ASN A 158 20.30 3.68 7.96
CA ASN A 158 19.95 2.60 7.02
C ASN A 158 18.68 2.86 6.20
N LEU A 159 18.01 4.00 6.41
CA LEU A 159 16.81 4.40 5.67
C LEU A 159 16.88 5.88 5.27
N LYS A 160 16.90 6.12 3.96
CA LYS A 160 16.93 7.45 3.34
C LYS A 160 15.73 7.67 2.42
N TYR A 161 15.43 8.94 2.14
CA TYR A 161 14.36 9.30 1.21
C TYR A 161 14.89 10.19 0.07
N ILE A 162 14.40 9.93 -1.14
CA ILE A 162 14.70 10.72 -2.33
C ILE A 162 13.37 11.15 -2.94
N ALA A 163 13.27 12.44 -3.26
CA ALA A 163 12.15 12.98 -4.02
C ALA A 163 12.37 12.75 -5.51
N GLY A 164 11.41 12.12 -6.17
CA GLY A 164 11.36 11.91 -7.62
C GLY A 164 10.14 12.57 -8.26
N ASP A 165 10.00 12.42 -9.57
CA ASP A 165 8.80 12.80 -10.31
C ASP A 165 8.07 11.57 -10.86
N GLU A 166 6.84 11.76 -11.36
CA GLU A 166 6.03 10.65 -11.84
C GLU A 166 6.69 9.89 -13.00
N ASP A 167 7.42 10.58 -13.88
CA ASP A 167 7.97 9.97 -15.08
C ASP A 167 9.26 9.20 -14.79
N GLY A 168 10.12 9.74 -13.93
CA GLY A 168 11.30 9.06 -13.40
C GLY A 168 10.93 7.79 -12.63
N LEU A 169 9.88 7.86 -11.78
CA LEU A 169 9.36 6.68 -11.07
C LEU A 169 8.89 5.59 -12.04
N LYS A 170 8.16 5.95 -13.11
CA LYS A 170 7.72 5.00 -14.14
C LYS A 170 8.88 4.37 -14.90
N ILE A 171 9.93 5.13 -15.17
CA ILE A 171 11.12 4.66 -15.90
C ILE A 171 11.91 3.68 -15.02
N LEU A 172 12.15 4.02 -13.77
CA LEU A 172 12.93 3.17 -12.84
C LEU A 172 12.25 1.83 -12.58
N LYS A 173 10.91 1.79 -12.57
CA LYS A 173 10.15 0.53 -12.52
C LYS A 173 10.40 -0.39 -13.73
N LYS A 174 10.89 0.13 -14.86
CA LYS A 174 11.00 -0.60 -16.14
C LYS A 174 12.44 -0.81 -16.63
N ARG A 175 13.44 -0.18 -16.03
CA ARG A 175 14.81 -0.17 -16.57
C ARG A 175 15.76 -1.04 -15.76
N ARG A 176 16.30 -2.06 -16.42
CA ARG A 176 17.40 -2.92 -15.92
C ARG A 176 18.67 -2.12 -15.56
N GLU A 177 18.91 -1.01 -16.23
CA GLU A 177 20.08 -0.14 -15.98
C GLU A 177 20.06 0.48 -14.57
N ALA A 178 18.87 0.65 -13.97
CA ALA A 178 18.75 1.18 -12.61
C ALA A 178 19.29 0.23 -11.52
N ILE A 179 19.44 -1.06 -11.84
CA ILE A 179 19.87 -2.11 -10.89
C ILE A 179 21.21 -2.73 -11.28
N ALA A 180 21.88 -2.22 -12.30
CA ALA A 180 23.18 -2.70 -12.75
C ALA A 180 24.20 -1.58 -12.60
N SER A 181 25.09 -1.72 -11.61
CA SER A 181 26.22 -0.81 -11.39
C SER A 181 27.50 -1.61 -11.27
N ASN A 182 28.59 -1.12 -11.86
CA ASN A 182 29.95 -1.68 -11.71
C ASN A 182 30.09 -3.18 -11.98
N GLY A 183 29.29 -3.76 -12.90
CA GLY A 183 29.37 -5.17 -13.28
C GLY A 183 28.60 -6.14 -12.36
N GLU A 184 28.01 -5.65 -11.28
CA GLU A 184 27.13 -6.44 -10.41
C GLU A 184 25.71 -6.50 -11.00
N ARG A 185 25.10 -7.69 -10.97
CA ARG A 185 23.70 -7.89 -11.39
C ARG A 185 22.78 -7.72 -10.19
N GLY A 186 21.98 -6.65 -10.17
CA GLY A 186 20.85 -6.53 -9.25
C GLY A 186 19.62 -7.33 -9.71
N LYS A 187 18.53 -7.15 -8.97
CA LYS A 187 17.21 -7.73 -9.27
C LYS A 187 16.10 -6.70 -9.04
N VAL A 188 14.99 -6.85 -9.73
CA VAL A 188 13.76 -6.07 -9.50
C VAL A 188 12.75 -7.00 -8.82
N ILE A 189 12.16 -6.52 -7.74
CA ILE A 189 11.09 -7.22 -7.01
C ILE A 189 9.79 -6.46 -7.29
N ILE A 190 8.79 -7.17 -7.82
CA ILE A 190 7.47 -6.60 -8.08
C ILE A 190 6.50 -7.29 -7.12
N ILE A 191 5.76 -6.48 -6.36
CA ILE A 191 4.76 -6.95 -5.40
C ILE A 191 3.43 -6.37 -5.88
N ASP A 192 2.63 -7.23 -6.50
CA ASP A 192 1.33 -6.87 -7.05
C ASP A 192 0.46 -8.14 -7.17
N ILE A 193 -0.82 -7.95 -7.43
CA ILE A 193 -1.78 -9.03 -7.62
C ILE A 193 -1.48 -9.76 -8.94
N VAL A 194 -1.36 -11.09 -8.86
CA VAL A 194 -1.27 -11.96 -10.03
C VAL A 194 -2.61 -12.66 -10.23
N ILE A 195 -3.29 -12.38 -11.34
CA ILE A 195 -4.58 -13.00 -11.68
C ILE A 195 -4.31 -14.37 -12.34
N ASN A 196 -4.73 -15.46 -11.71
CA ASN A 196 -4.71 -16.80 -12.30
C ASN A 196 -6.11 -17.17 -12.82
N ALA A 197 -6.34 -17.05 -14.12
CA ALA A 197 -7.64 -17.31 -14.75
C ALA A 197 -7.87 -18.78 -15.15
N ARG A 198 -7.06 -19.74 -14.66
CA ARG A 198 -7.09 -21.15 -15.09
C ARG A 198 -7.43 -22.16 -13.99
N GLU A 199 -8.14 -21.75 -12.95
CA GLU A 199 -8.61 -22.68 -11.90
C GLU A 199 -10.14 -22.65 -11.80
N GLU A 200 -10.80 -23.13 -12.85
CA GLU A 200 -12.21 -23.56 -12.82
C GLU A 200 -12.37 -24.84 -13.66
N GLU A 201 -11.66 -25.90 -13.30
CA GLU A 201 -12.09 -27.28 -13.56
C GLU A 201 -12.09 -28.01 -12.22
N HIS A 202 -13.22 -27.99 -11.55
CA HIS A 202 -13.52 -28.90 -10.45
C HIS A 202 -14.29 -30.09 -11.05
N ASP A 203 -13.65 -31.27 -11.02
CA ASP A 203 -14.31 -32.59 -11.14
C ASP A 203 -15.35 -32.81 -10.02
#